data_AF-A0A1J4JHR2-F1
#
_entry.id   AF-A0A1J4JHR2-F1
#
_cell.length_a   1.000
_cell.length_b   1.000
_cell.length_c   1.000
_cell.angle_alpha   90.00
_cell.angle_beta   90.00
_cell.angle_gamma   90.00
#
_symmetry.space_group_name_H-M   'P 1'
#
loop_
_entity.id
_entity.type
_entity.pdbx_description
1 polymer ?
#
loop_
_entity_poly.entity_id
_entity_poly.type
_entity_poly.pdbx_seq_one_letter_code
_entity_poly.pdbx_strand_id
1 'polypeptide(L)'
;MSPFELSHKVNLLPRQIPPHSFMYDNVVLCTVAGTFSAIMMLPTFHLMLQATWKGIQPFETLLTLLFSFFCMIIISVNSSIFVVFLKLSKEDFRWWWTSALSGAFTGVIFFLYSMVYCLVEYHPIDTSSNFVFLLSNIPVSLAIALINGSISFLGSFFFVQHIYNSLKME
;
A
#
# COMPACT_ATOMS: atom_id res chain seq x y z
N MET A 1 -10.28 48.40 12.88
CA MET A 1 -9.59 47.14 12.58
C MET A 1 -9.06 46.59 13.91
N SER A 2 -9.82 45.76 14.60
CA SER A 2 -9.34 45.10 15.81
C SER A 2 -8.33 44.00 15.42
N PRO A 3 -7.26 43.78 16.21
CA PRO A 3 -6.32 42.71 15.94
C PRO A 3 -7.00 41.35 16.16
N PHE A 4 -6.69 40.38 15.29
CA PHE A 4 -7.13 38.99 15.43
C PHE A 4 -6.57 38.38 16.71
N GLU A 5 -7.38 38.31 17.77
CA GLU A 5 -7.04 37.50 18.96
C GLU A 5 -7.28 36.02 18.64
N LEU A 6 -6.20 35.29 18.38
CA LEU A 6 -6.22 33.83 18.43
C LEU A 6 -6.43 33.41 19.89
N SER A 7 -7.68 33.04 20.24
CA SER A 7 -8.12 32.61 21.58
C SER A 7 -7.36 31.38 22.14
N HIS A 8 -6.51 30.75 21.34
CA HIS A 8 -5.73 29.60 21.77
C HIS A 8 -4.24 29.92 21.78
N LYS A 9 -3.66 29.92 22.99
CA LYS A 9 -2.21 29.78 23.18
C LYS A 9 -1.75 28.54 22.42
N VAL A 10 -0.97 28.74 21.36
CA VAL A 10 -0.32 27.64 20.64
C VAL A 10 0.67 27.01 21.63
N ASN A 11 0.35 25.81 22.12
CA ASN A 11 1.26 25.08 22.98
C ASN A 11 2.42 24.59 22.09
N LEU A 12 3.60 25.18 22.28
CA LEU A 12 4.81 24.91 21.49
C LEU A 12 5.46 23.57 21.85
N LEU A 13 4.96 22.86 22.87
CA LEU A 13 5.40 21.51 23.19
C LEU A 13 4.68 20.47 22.31
N PRO A 14 5.41 19.53 21.68
CA PRO A 14 4.79 18.37 21.06
C PRO A 14 4.01 17.61 22.16
N ARG A 15 2.68 17.58 22.04
CA ARG A 15 1.78 16.93 23.00
C ARG A 15 2.17 15.46 23.11
N GLN A 16 2.38 14.96 24.32
CA GLN A 16 2.82 13.58 24.55
C GLN A 16 1.71 12.61 24.14
N ILE A 17 2.02 11.75 23.15
CA ILE A 17 1.12 10.70 22.68
C ILE A 17 0.93 9.69 23.84
N PRO A 18 -0.31 9.38 24.27
CA PRO A 18 -0.52 8.40 25.32
C PRO A 18 0.04 7.02 24.92
N PRO A 19 0.58 6.23 25.88
CA PRO A 19 1.10 4.91 25.60
C PRO A 19 -0.03 4.01 25.08
N HIS A 20 0.17 3.44 23.90
CA HIS A 20 -0.81 2.64 23.19
C HIS A 20 -0.48 1.15 23.29
N SER A 21 -1.51 0.30 23.23
CA SER A 21 -1.37 -1.15 23.19
C SER A 21 -0.70 -1.60 21.88
N PHE A 22 -0.06 -2.78 21.91
CA PHE A 22 0.70 -3.39 20.81
C PHE A 22 -0.08 -3.48 19.47
N MET A 23 -1.41 -3.63 19.51
CA MET A 23 -2.24 -3.65 18.28
C MET A 23 -2.29 -2.31 17.54
N TYR A 24 -1.98 -1.21 18.22
CA TYR A 24 -1.97 0.14 17.64
C TYR A 24 -0.58 0.58 17.21
N ASP A 25 0.41 -0.31 17.27
CA ASP A 25 1.73 0.02 16.75
C ASP A 25 1.66 0.28 15.25
N ASN A 26 2.39 1.30 14.81
CA ASN A 26 2.42 1.79 13.44
C ASN A 26 2.76 0.66 12.47
N VAL A 27 3.64 -0.24 12.88
CA VAL A 27 4.08 -1.39 12.09
C VAL A 27 2.94 -2.39 11.92
N VAL A 28 2.25 -2.76 13.01
CA VAL A 28 1.16 -3.74 12.97
C VAL A 28 0.02 -3.23 12.09
N LEU A 29 -0.36 -1.95 12.24
CA LEU A 29 -1.42 -1.34 11.44
C LEU A 29 -1.05 -1.29 9.94
N CYS A 30 0.20 -0.93 9.61
CA CYS A 30 0.72 -0.99 8.25
C CYS A 30 0.66 -2.41 7.67
N THR A 31 1.13 -3.40 8.42
CA THR A 31 1.20 -4.78 7.98
C THR A 31 -0.19 -5.35 7.74
N VAL A 32 -1.16 -5.09 8.62
CA VAL A 32 -2.54 -5.55 8.45
C VAL A 32 -3.19 -4.91 7.21
N ALA A 33 -3.07 -3.60 7.05
CA ALA A 33 -3.63 -2.89 5.89
C ALA A 33 -2.98 -3.34 4.57
N GLY A 34 -1.65 -3.45 4.54
CA GLY A 34 -0.90 -3.92 3.38
C GLY A 34 -1.22 -5.37 3.03
N THR A 35 -1.33 -6.25 4.03
CA THR A 35 -1.70 -7.66 3.81
C THR A 35 -3.10 -7.79 3.25
N PHE A 36 -4.07 -7.02 3.77
CA PHE A 36 -5.43 -7.02 3.26
C PHE A 36 -5.50 -6.63 1.78
N SER A 37 -4.80 -5.53 1.41
CA SER A 37 -4.73 -5.08 0.01
C SER A 37 -4.01 -6.10 -0.88
N ALA A 38 -2.94 -6.74 -0.37
CA ALA A 38 -2.20 -7.76 -1.10
C ALA A 38 -3.06 -8.99 -1.41
N ILE A 39 -3.83 -9.50 -0.43
CA ILE A 39 -4.68 -10.68 -0.60
C ILE A 39 -5.67 -10.49 -1.76
N MET A 40 -6.28 -9.31 -1.88
CA MET A 40 -7.21 -9.04 -2.98
C MET A 40 -6.54 -9.01 -4.36
N MET A 41 -5.27 -8.63 -4.42
CA MET A 41 -4.53 -8.50 -5.68
C MET A 41 -3.76 -9.77 -6.08
N LEU A 42 -3.57 -10.72 -5.15
CA LEU A 42 -2.88 -12.00 -5.38
C LEU A 42 -3.44 -12.81 -6.58
N PRO A 43 -4.76 -13.01 -6.76
CA PRO A 43 -5.29 -13.79 -7.87
C PRO A 43 -4.91 -13.20 -9.24
N THR A 44 -4.90 -11.87 -9.35
CA THR A 44 -4.50 -11.17 -10.59
C THR A 44 -3.01 -11.35 -10.86
N PHE A 45 -2.17 -11.24 -9.82
CA PHE A 45 -0.74 -11.45 -9.97
C PHE A 45 -0.42 -12.91 -10.39
N HIS A 46 -1.17 -13.89 -9.86
CA HIS A 46 -1.05 -15.27 -10.30
C HIS A 46 -1.38 -15.45 -11.79
N LEU A 47 -2.47 -14.82 -12.28
CA LEU A 47 -2.83 -14.84 -13.70
C LEU A 47 -1.76 -14.18 -14.58
N MET A 48 -1.14 -13.08 -14.11
CA MET A 48 0.01 -12.46 -14.79
C MET A 48 1.17 -13.45 -14.95
N LEU A 49 1.55 -14.15 -13.88
CA LEU A 49 2.63 -15.15 -13.92
C LEU A 49 2.30 -16.30 -14.88
N GLN A 50 1.07 -16.79 -14.86
CA GLN A 50 0.61 -17.83 -15.77
C GLN A 50 0.63 -17.38 -17.24
N ALA A 51 0.19 -16.15 -17.53
CA ALA A 51 0.19 -15.61 -18.89
C ALA A 51 1.60 -15.45 -19.45
N THR A 52 2.55 -14.94 -18.65
CA THR A 52 3.94 -14.75 -19.10
C THR A 52 4.67 -16.07 -19.35
N TRP A 53 4.45 -17.08 -18.51
CA TRP A 53 5.30 -18.29 -18.49
C TRP A 53 4.63 -19.58 -18.97
N LYS A 54 3.31 -19.72 -18.84
CA LYS A 54 2.54 -20.89 -19.31
C LYS A 54 1.87 -20.65 -20.68
N GLY A 55 1.98 -19.44 -21.25
CA GLY A 55 1.50 -19.14 -22.60
C GLY A 55 -0.02 -19.20 -22.78
N ILE A 56 -0.78 -19.06 -21.70
CA ILE A 56 -2.25 -18.99 -21.73
C ILE A 56 -2.68 -17.73 -22.50
N GLN A 57 -3.80 -17.80 -23.23
CA GLN A 57 -4.24 -16.77 -24.19
C GLN A 57 -4.17 -15.35 -23.59
N PRO A 58 -3.38 -14.44 -24.18
CA PRO A 58 -3.13 -13.11 -23.62
C PRO A 58 -4.37 -12.20 -23.63
N PHE A 59 -5.39 -12.53 -24.44
CA PHE A 59 -6.52 -11.64 -24.69
C PHE A 59 -7.49 -11.55 -23.48
N GLU A 60 -7.85 -12.68 -22.87
CA GLU A 60 -8.66 -12.70 -21.64
C GLU A 60 -7.93 -12.07 -20.45
N THR A 61 -6.61 -12.26 -20.39
CA THR A 61 -5.77 -11.78 -19.28
C THR A 61 -5.68 -10.24 -19.24
N LEU A 62 -5.67 -9.57 -20.39
CA LEU A 62 -5.49 -8.12 -20.46
C LEU A 62 -6.70 -7.35 -19.90
N LEU A 63 -7.91 -7.84 -20.15
CA LEU A 63 -9.14 -7.27 -19.61
C LEU A 63 -9.20 -7.44 -18.08
N THR A 64 -8.87 -8.63 -17.58
CA THR A 64 -8.82 -8.92 -16.14
C THR A 64 -7.75 -8.10 -15.42
N LEU A 65 -6.58 -7.90 -16.04
CA LEU A 65 -5.51 -7.05 -15.51
C LEU A 65 -5.98 -5.61 -15.33
N LEU A 66 -6.60 -5.03 -16.36
CA LEU A 66 -7.04 -3.64 -16.31
C LEU A 66 -8.10 -3.43 -15.21
N PHE A 67 -9.10 -4.31 -15.14
CA PHE A 67 -10.13 -4.25 -14.11
C PHE A 67 -9.53 -4.35 -12.69
N SER A 68 -8.60 -5.28 -12.49
CA SER A 68 -7.93 -5.45 -11.20
C SER A 68 -7.06 -4.26 -10.81
N PHE A 69 -6.39 -3.62 -11.77
CA PHE A 69 -5.59 -2.42 -11.49
C PHE A 69 -6.46 -1.26 -10.96
N PHE A 70 -7.67 -1.09 -11.49
CA PHE A 70 -8.62 -0.12 -10.93
C PHE A 70 -9.06 -0.49 -9.51
N CYS A 71 -9.41 -1.76 -9.26
CA CYS A 71 -9.77 -2.20 -7.91
C CYS A 71 -8.62 -2.02 -6.91
N MET A 72 -7.39 -2.33 -7.32
CA MET A 72 -6.17 -2.16 -6.53
C MET A 72 -6.00 -0.71 -6.08
N ILE A 73 -6.20 0.26 -6.97
CA ILE A 73 -6.12 1.69 -6.63
C ILE A 73 -7.15 2.04 -5.54
N ILE A 74 -8.40 1.63 -5.73
CA ILE A 74 -9.50 1.95 -4.80
C ILE A 74 -9.24 1.36 -3.42
N ILE A 75 -8.84 0.08 -3.35
CA ILE A 75 -8.57 -0.62 -2.09
C ILE A 75 -7.34 -0.03 -1.39
N SER A 76 -6.28 0.29 -2.14
CA SER A 76 -5.04 0.84 -1.59
C SER A 76 -5.24 2.26 -1.05
N VAL A 77 -6.07 3.08 -1.70
CA VAL A 77 -6.46 4.41 -1.19
C VAL A 77 -7.33 4.27 0.05
N ASN A 78 -8.37 3.42 0.01
CA ASN A 78 -9.30 3.24 1.13
C ASN A 78 -8.59 2.72 2.39
N SER A 79 -7.74 1.70 2.25
CA SER A 79 -6.95 1.16 3.37
C SER A 79 -5.97 2.19 3.95
N SER A 80 -5.35 3.00 3.09
CA SER A 80 -4.46 4.09 3.53
C SER A 80 -5.21 5.19 4.28
N ILE A 81 -6.40 5.58 3.82
CA ILE A 81 -7.26 6.55 4.52
C ILE A 81 -7.66 6.01 5.89
N PHE A 82 -8.04 4.74 5.98
CA PHE A 82 -8.41 4.11 7.25
C PHE A 82 -7.24 4.11 8.26
N VAL A 83 -6.03 3.75 7.81
CA VAL A 83 -4.82 3.81 8.63
C VAL A 83 -4.54 5.23 9.13
N VAL A 84 -4.66 6.23 8.25
CA VAL A 84 -4.44 7.64 8.59
C VAL A 84 -5.50 8.14 9.56
N PHE A 85 -6.76 7.77 9.39
CA PHE A 85 -7.83 8.14 10.31
C PHE A 85 -7.56 7.61 11.73
N LEU A 86 -7.15 6.33 11.85
CA LEU A 86 -6.77 5.75 13.15
C LEU A 86 -5.56 6.46 13.77
N LYS A 87 -4.60 6.91 12.95
CA LYS A 87 -3.46 7.71 13.42
C LYS A 87 -3.86 9.10 13.91
N LEU A 88 -4.69 9.82 13.14
CA LEU A 88 -5.18 11.15 13.54
C LEU A 88 -5.99 11.07 14.82
N SER A 89 -6.79 10.01 15.00
CA SER A 89 -7.54 9.75 16.24
C SER A 89 -6.64 9.57 17.47
N LYS A 90 -5.34 9.32 17.27
CA LYS A 90 -4.33 9.16 18.32
C LYS A 90 -3.39 10.36 18.44
N GLU A 91 -3.67 11.46 17.74
CA GLU A 91 -2.84 12.68 17.71
C GLU A 91 -1.40 12.44 17.20
N ASP A 92 -1.14 11.34 16.48
CA ASP A 92 0.20 10.97 16.02
C ASP A 92 0.44 11.48 14.58
N PHE A 93 1.16 12.60 14.44
CA PHE A 93 1.32 13.33 13.17
C PHE A 93 2.29 12.68 12.17
N ARG A 94 2.87 11.52 12.49
CA ARG A 94 3.77 10.78 11.59
C ARG A 94 2.98 9.87 10.63
N TRP A 95 2.07 10.45 9.83
CA TRP A 95 1.17 9.69 8.95
C TRP A 95 1.79 9.32 7.59
N TRP A 96 2.55 10.25 7.00
CA TRP A 96 3.24 10.14 5.71
C TRP A 96 3.99 8.82 5.46
N TRP A 97 4.96 8.46 6.31
CA TRP A 97 5.76 7.25 6.13
C TRP A 97 4.96 5.96 6.30
N THR A 98 3.96 5.96 7.17
CA THR A 98 3.12 4.77 7.42
C THR A 98 2.20 4.47 6.24
N SER A 99 1.56 5.49 5.67
CA SER A 99 0.76 5.33 4.45
C SER A 99 1.57 4.83 3.26
N ALA A 100 2.79 5.35 3.09
CA ALA A 100 3.69 4.89 2.04
C ALA A 100 4.16 3.44 2.26
N LEU A 101 4.53 3.09 3.50
CA LEU A 101 4.99 1.75 3.86
C LEU A 101 3.87 0.69 3.78
N SER A 102 2.62 1.03 4.11
CA SER A 102 1.51 0.07 4.00
C SER A 102 1.26 -0.34 2.54
N GLY A 103 1.33 0.62 1.61
CA GLY A 103 1.23 0.35 0.18
C GLY A 103 2.43 -0.44 -0.34
N ALA A 104 3.66 -0.07 0.06
CA ALA A 104 4.88 -0.76 -0.36
C ALA A 104 4.96 -2.22 0.12
N PHE A 105 4.37 -2.55 1.27
CA PHE A 105 4.36 -3.91 1.81
C PHE A 105 3.67 -4.92 0.89
N THR A 106 2.70 -4.47 0.08
CA THR A 106 2.03 -5.32 -0.93
C THR A 106 3.01 -5.91 -1.94
N GLY A 107 4.00 -5.13 -2.39
CA GLY A 107 5.01 -5.60 -3.34
C GLY A 107 5.99 -6.60 -2.74
N VAL A 108 6.27 -6.52 -1.44
CA VAL A 108 7.07 -7.53 -0.72
C VAL A 108 6.36 -8.88 -0.71
N ILE A 109 5.05 -8.89 -0.45
CA ILE A 109 4.22 -10.10 -0.50
C ILE A 109 4.24 -10.71 -1.91
N PHE A 110 4.20 -9.88 -2.95
CA PHE A 110 4.23 -10.35 -4.34
C PHE A 110 5.58 -10.94 -4.75
N PHE A 111 6.67 -10.33 -4.28
CA PHE A 111 8.01 -10.88 -4.48
C PHE A 111 8.13 -12.26 -3.82
N LEU A 112 7.66 -12.40 -2.57
CA LEU A 112 7.63 -13.68 -1.86
C LEU A 112 6.77 -14.73 -2.60
N TYR A 113 5.61 -14.31 -3.11
CA TYR A 113 4.71 -15.16 -3.87
C TYR A 113 5.36 -15.68 -5.15
N SER A 114 6.08 -14.82 -5.89
CA SER A 114 6.83 -15.21 -7.08
C SER A 114 7.91 -16.26 -6.77
N MET A 115 8.60 -16.13 -5.63
CA MET A 115 9.58 -17.14 -5.19
C MET A 115 8.91 -18.50 -4.91
N VAL A 116 7.77 -18.50 -4.20
CA VAL A 116 7.01 -19.73 -3.94
C VAL A 116 6.51 -20.37 -5.25
N TYR A 117 6.00 -19.55 -6.17
CA TYR A 117 5.56 -20.01 -7.49
C TYR A 117 6.69 -20.67 -8.29
N CYS A 118 7.89 -20.10 -8.25
CA CYS A 118 9.08 -20.66 -8.89
C CYS A 118 9.42 -22.07 -8.36
N LEU A 119 9.26 -22.30 -7.05
CA LEU A 119 9.61 -23.58 -6.41
C LEU A 119 8.54 -24.65 -6.59
N VAL A 120 7.26 -24.28 -6.53
CA VAL A 120 6.15 -25.23 -6.47
C VAL A 120 5.59 -25.57 -7.85
N GLU A 121 5.41 -24.56 -8.72
CA GLU A 121 4.61 -24.72 -9.94
C GLU A 121 5.38 -24.58 -11.25
N TYR A 122 6.49 -23.84 -11.26
CA TYR A 122 7.20 -23.54 -12.51
C TYR A 122 8.11 -24.69 -12.98
N HIS A 123 8.60 -25.55 -12.08
CA HIS A 123 9.47 -26.73 -12.28
C HIS A 123 10.21 -26.84 -13.63
N PRO A 124 11.08 -25.86 -14.00
CA PRO A 124 11.90 -26.02 -15.19
C PRO A 124 13.04 -27.00 -14.88
N ILE A 125 13.39 -27.80 -15.89
CA ILE A 125 14.44 -28.82 -15.81
C ILE A 125 15.82 -28.17 -15.60
N ASP A 126 15.98 -26.90 -16.01
CA ASP A 126 17.24 -26.16 -15.99
C ASP A 126 17.29 -25.07 -14.91
N THR A 127 18.34 -25.07 -14.10
CA THR A 127 18.63 -24.03 -13.09
C THR A 127 18.79 -22.63 -13.69
N SER A 128 19.26 -22.53 -14.94
CA SER A 128 19.40 -21.26 -15.66
C SER A 128 18.05 -20.57 -15.90
N SER A 129 17.01 -21.35 -16.22
CA SER A 129 15.66 -20.82 -16.45
C SER A 129 15.03 -20.24 -15.17
N ASN A 130 15.25 -20.89 -14.02
CA ASN A 130 14.84 -20.37 -12.72
C ASN A 130 15.49 -19.03 -12.39
N PHE A 131 16.79 -18.87 -12.70
CA PHE A 131 17.49 -17.62 -12.46
C PHE A 131 16.92 -16.47 -13.31
N VAL A 132 16.66 -16.72 -14.59
CA VAL A 132 16.04 -15.74 -15.49
C VAL A 132 14.63 -15.37 -15.04
N PHE A 133 13.83 -16.36 -14.58
CA PHE A 133 12.51 -16.13 -14.01
C PHE A 133 12.59 -15.18 -12.81
N LEU A 134 13.45 -15.48 -11.84
CA LEU A 134 13.56 -14.69 -10.62
C LEU A 134 14.05 -13.27 -10.91
N LEU A 135 15.05 -13.13 -11.78
CA LEU A 135 15.61 -11.83 -12.16
C LEU A 135 14.60 -10.95 -12.89
N SER A 136 13.71 -11.54 -13.69
CA SER A 136 12.64 -10.83 -14.40
C SER A 136 11.52 -10.36 -13.48
N ASN A 137 11.23 -11.10 -12.40
CA ASN A 137 10.15 -10.79 -11.48
C ASN A 137 10.50 -9.74 -10.41
N ILE A 138 11.79 -9.61 -10.05
CA ILE A 138 12.27 -8.56 -9.12
C ILE A 138 11.81 -7.15 -9.55
N PRO A 139 12.12 -6.66 -10.76
CA PRO A 139 11.76 -5.30 -11.16
C PRO A 139 10.24 -5.11 -11.26
N VAL A 140 9.47 -6.15 -11.62
CA VAL A 140 8.01 -6.11 -11.68
C VAL A 140 7.42 -5.90 -10.27
N SER A 141 7.87 -6.70 -9.30
CA SER A 141 7.40 -6.57 -7.90
C SER A 141 7.78 -5.21 -7.30
N LEU A 142 8.98 -4.70 -7.60
CA LEU A 142 9.45 -3.38 -7.16
C LEU A 142 8.62 -2.25 -7.77
N ALA A 143 8.30 -2.32 -9.07
CA ALA A 143 7.46 -1.34 -9.74
C ALA A 143 6.05 -1.29 -9.11
N ILE A 144 5.45 -2.45 -8.86
CA ILE A 144 4.15 -2.55 -8.19
C ILE A 144 4.22 -1.94 -6.77
N ALA A 145 5.28 -2.23 -6.02
CA ALA A 145 5.49 -1.68 -4.68
C ALA A 145 5.53 -0.14 -4.68
N LEU A 146 6.29 0.44 -5.63
CA LEU A 146 6.45 1.88 -5.76
C LEU A 146 5.16 2.57 -6.23
N ILE A 147 4.45 1.96 -7.19
CA ILE A 147 3.17 2.48 -7.70
C ILE A 147 2.13 2.47 -6.59
N ASN A 148 1.91 1.33 -5.91
CA ASN A 148 0.98 1.23 -4.79
C ASN A 148 1.35 2.19 -3.65
N GLY A 149 2.63 2.23 -3.25
CA GLY A 149 3.10 3.12 -2.20
C GLY A 149 2.82 4.60 -2.52
N SER A 150 3.04 5.01 -3.77
CA SER A 150 2.78 6.38 -4.23
C SER A 150 1.29 6.71 -4.23
N ILE A 151 0.44 5.80 -4.71
CA ILE A 151 -1.01 5.98 -4.80
C ILE A 151 -1.63 6.05 -3.40
N SER A 152 -1.22 5.16 -2.48
CA SER A 152 -1.66 5.20 -1.08
C SER A 152 -1.23 6.50 -0.39
N PHE A 153 -0.01 6.98 -0.65
CA PHE A 153 0.48 8.24 -0.11
C PHE A 153 -0.33 9.44 -0.63
N LEU A 154 -0.56 9.52 -1.94
CA LEU A 154 -1.37 10.58 -2.56
C LEU A 154 -2.80 10.60 -2.03
N GLY A 155 -3.45 9.44 -1.93
CA GLY A 155 -4.81 9.32 -1.40
C GLY A 155 -4.92 9.84 0.04
N SER A 156 -3.96 9.48 0.89
CA SER A 156 -3.89 9.99 2.26
C SER A 156 -3.60 11.50 2.32
N PHE A 157 -2.75 12.02 1.45
CA PHE A 157 -2.43 13.45 1.40
C PHE A 157 -3.68 14.30 1.10
N PHE A 158 -4.46 13.92 0.08
CA PHE A 158 -5.71 14.61 -0.26
C PHE A 158 -6.73 14.54 0.88
N PHE A 159 -6.85 13.40 1.54
CA PHE A 159 -7.76 13.24 2.69
C PHE A 159 -7.40 14.17 3.85
N VAL A 160 -6.11 14.26 4.19
CA VAL A 160 -5.62 15.14 5.27
C VAL A 160 -5.90 16.61 4.93
N GLN A 161 -5.63 17.04 3.70
CA GLN A 161 -5.93 18.39 3.24
C GLN A 161 -7.43 18.71 3.32
N HIS A 162 -8.30 17.73 3.02
CA HIS A 162 -9.74 17.88 3.12
C HIS A 162 -10.19 18.14 4.56
N ILE A 163 -9.70 17.35 5.53
CA ILE A 163 -10.02 17.54 6.96
C ILE A 163 -9.59 18.93 7.44
N TYR A 164 -8.35 19.35 7.15
CA TYR A 164 -7.83 20.63 7.61
C TYR A 164 -8.58 21.83 7.01
N ASN A 165 -9.03 21.72 5.76
CA ASN A 165 -9.83 22.77 5.13
C ASN A 165 -11.23 22.86 5.76
N SER A 166 -11.88 21.74 6.07
CA SER A 166 -13.18 21.74 6.75
C SER A 166 -13.11 22.38 8.14
N LEU A 167 -12.09 22.05 8.92
CA LEU A 167 -11.89 22.61 10.27
C LEU A 167 -11.58 24.11 10.27
N LYS A 168 -11.11 24.67 9.16
CA LYS A 168 -10.82 26.11 9.04
C LYS A 168 -12.05 26.94 8.69
N MET A 169 -13.14 26.29 8.28
CA MET A 169 -14.41 26.95 7.97
C MET A 169 -15.38 26.99 9.16
N GLU A 170 -15.08 26.28 10.26
CA GLU A 170 -15.70 26.42 11.58
C GLU A 170 -14.92 27.41 12.46
#